data_AF-Q9GSZ0-F1
#
_entry.id   AF-Q9GSZ0-F1
#
_cell.length_a   1.000
_cell.length_b   1.000
_cell.length_c   1.000
_cell.angle_alpha   90.00
_cell.angle_beta   90.00
_cell.angle_gamma   90.00
#
_symmetry.space_group_name_H-M   'P 1'
#
loop_
_entity.id
_entity.type
_entity.pdbx_description
1 polymer ?
#
loop_
_entity_poly.entity_id
_entity_poly.type
_entity_poly.pdbx_seq_one_letter_code
_entity_poly.pdbx_strand_id
1 'polypeptide(L)' 'DTSCKGVYDRALFNDLEHVCDDCYNLYRTSYVASACRSNCYSN' A
#
# COMPACT_ATOMS: atom_id res chain seq x y z
N ASP A 1 -9.53 -0.96 -0.69
CA ASP A 1 -9.36 -2.32 -1.20
C ASP A 1 -9.63 -3.33 -0.08
N THR A 2 -10.82 -3.92 -0.05
CA THR A 2 -11.19 -4.96 0.92
C THR A 2 -10.73 -6.36 0.49
N SER A 3 -10.32 -6.51 -0.78
CA SER A 3 -9.85 -7.75 -1.40
C SER A 3 -8.54 -8.25 -0.79
N CYS A 4 -7.59 -7.37 -0.49
CA CYS A 4 -6.27 -7.78 0.05
C CYS A 4 -6.26 -8.02 1.56
N LYS A 5 -7.27 -7.54 2.31
CA LYS A 5 -7.31 -7.63 3.78
C LYS A 5 -7.72 -9.00 4.32
N GLY A 6 -8.23 -9.90 3.48
CA GLY A 6 -8.64 -11.25 3.90
C GLY A 6 -7.49 -12.26 4.05
N VAL A 7 -6.31 -11.97 3.49
CA VAL A 7 -5.19 -12.92 3.36
C VAL A 7 -4.03 -12.61 4.33
N TYR A 8 -3.88 -11.35 4.75
CA TYR A 8 -2.72 -10.89 5.53
C TYR A 8 -3.07 -10.47 6.96
N ASP A 9 -2.09 -10.62 7.87
CA ASP A 9 -2.15 -10.09 9.23
C ASP A 9 -2.37 -8.56 9.20
N ARG A 10 -3.23 -8.04 10.08
CA ARG A 10 -3.50 -6.60 10.21
C ARG A 10 -2.22 -5.79 10.49
N ALA A 11 -1.27 -6.35 11.23
CA ALA A 11 0.01 -5.68 11.50
C ALA A 11 0.82 -5.51 10.22
N LEU A 12 0.98 -6.59 9.45
CA LEU A 12 1.67 -6.56 8.15
C LEU A 12 1.01 -5.58 7.17
N PHE A 13 -0.31 -5.52 7.15
CA PHE A 13 -1.03 -4.59 6.27
C PHE A 13 -0.77 -3.12 6.65
N ASN A 14 -0.65 -2.81 7.94
CA ASN A 14 -0.31 -1.46 8.39
C ASN A 14 1.12 -1.08 8.00
N ASP A 15 2.07 -2.01 8.10
CA ASP A 15 3.45 -1.76 7.70
C ASP A 15 3.54 -1.46 6.19
N LEU A 16 2.81 -2.23 5.37
CA LEU A 16 2.74 -2.02 3.92
C LEU A 16 2.09 -0.69 3.54
N GLU A 17 1.01 -0.29 4.23
CA GLU A 17 0.41 1.04 4.02
C GLU A 17 1.41 2.16 4.35
N HIS A 18 2.19 2.02 5.43
CA HIS A 18 3.19 3.01 5.82
C HIS A 18 4.25 3.23 4.73
N VAL A 19 4.72 2.14 4.10
CA VAL A 19 5.66 2.22 2.98
C VAL A 19 5.05 2.97 1.79
N CYS A 20 3.78 2.75 1.48
CA CYS A 20 3.11 3.46 0.40
C CYS A 20 2.96 4.96 0.69
N ASP A 21 2.72 5.34 1.95
CA ASP A 21 2.67 6.74 2.37
C ASP A 21 4.05 7.41 2.30
N ASP A 22 5.12 6.71 2.68
CA ASP A 22 6.50 7.20 2.54
C ASP A 22 6.88 7.44 1.07
N CYS A 23 6.52 6.49 0.20
CA CYS A 23 6.68 6.65 -1.25
C CYS A 23 5.89 7.85 -1.79
N TYR A 24 4.66 8.04 -1.34
CA TYR A 24 3.88 9.23 -1.70
C TYR A 24 4.56 10.52 -1.24
N ASN A 25 5.09 10.57 -0.02
CA ASN A 25 5.77 11.75 0.51
C ASN A 25 7.03 12.12 -0.29
N LEU A 26 7.74 11.12 -0.81
CA LEU A 26 8.92 11.32 -1.66
C LEU A 26 8.56 11.92 -3.03
N TYR A 27 7.57 11.33 -3.71
CA TYR A 27 7.24 11.68 -5.10
C TYR A 27 6.11 12.72 -5.23
N ARG A 28 5.37 12.99 -4.16
CA ARG A 28 4.20 13.89 -4.08
C ARG A 28 3.17 13.69 -5.19
N THR A 29 3.04 12.46 -5.68
CA THR A 29 2.17 12.12 -6.79
C THR A 29 1.14 11.09 -6.34
N SER A 30 -0.14 11.41 -6.45
CA SER A 30 -1.24 10.55 -5.97
C SER A 30 -1.27 9.17 -6.64
N TYR A 31 -0.77 9.07 -7.88
CA TYR A 31 -0.63 7.80 -8.60
C TYR A 31 0.25 6.79 -7.85
N VAL A 32 1.31 7.25 -7.16
CA VAL A 32 2.25 6.36 -6.45
C VAL A 32 1.53 5.63 -5.31
N ALA A 33 0.69 6.32 -4.55
CA ALA A 33 -0.08 5.73 -3.46
C ALA A 33 -1.09 4.68 -3.97
N SER A 34 -1.64 4.88 -5.16
CA SER A 34 -2.58 3.94 -5.79
C SER A 34 -1.84 2.73 -6.37
N ALA A 35 -0.70 2.95 -7.03
CA ALA A 35 0.11 1.91 -7.66
C ALA A 35 0.74 0.99 -6.60
N CYS A 36 1.22 1.54 -5.49
CA CYS A 36 1.84 0.78 -4.40
C CYS A 36 0.88 -0.23 -3.73
N ARG A 37 -0.43 0.04 -3.77
CA ARG A 37 -1.47 -0.87 -3.25
C ARG A 37 -1.99 -1.86 -4.29
N SER A 38 -1.55 -1.74 -5.54
CA SER A 38 -2.06 -2.57 -6.63
C SER A 38 -1.62 -4.03 -6.46
N ASN A 39 -2.45 -4.97 -6.92
CA ASN A 39 -2.19 -6.41 -6.81
C ASN A 39 -1.81 -6.87 -5.39
N CYS A 40 -2.38 -6.25 -4.36
CA CYS A 40 -2.05 -6.54 -2.96
C CYS A 40 -0.56 -6.32 -2.63
N TYR A 41 -0.01 -5.17 -3.01
CA TYR A 41 1.39 -4.80 -2.81
C TYR A 41 2.38 -5.71 -3.57
N SER A 42 1.90 -6.43 -4.59
CA SER A 42 2.70 -7.32 -5.46
C SER A 42 2.87 -6.73 -6.87
N ASN A 43 3.09 -5.42 -6.92
CA ASN A 43 3.24 -4.63 -8.15
C ASN A 43 4.69 -4.44 -8.58
#